data_AF-A0A9E0ULE4-F1
#
_entry.id   AF-A0A9E0ULE4-F1
#
_cell.length_a   1.000
_cell.length_b   1.000
_cell.length_c   1.000
_cell.angle_alpha   90.00
_cell.angle_beta   90.00
_cell.angle_gamma   90.00
#
_symmetry.space_group_name_H-M   'P 1'
#
loop_
_entity.id
_entity.type
_entity.pdbx_description
1 polymer ?
#
loop_
_entity_poly.entity_id
_entity_poly.type
_entity_poly.pdbx_seq_one_letter_code
_entity_poly.pdbx_strand_id
1 'polypeptide(L)'
;MGESYFIDQYNQEYSRDIEPMKGGHGDNYYYQLMAAVRRYKGVAEPVAAGPEQTIDLNGGFDQWKQVESSYFDHVGDTYHRDSPGNFAAGPYVNRTGRNDIVESKVARDDRFVYFYVRTAEPLTPYTDPLWMLLFIDADGDHSTGWEGYDLLVNESLRDDRRTSVRAYGRDDWGKPATIDYRYEGNEMMVAVPRKFFGSGKLSFDFHWADGIQKLGDIDEFLLNGDQAPSRRANYHFEE
;
A
#
# COMPACT_ATOMS: atom_id res chain seq x y z
N MET A 1 -15.77 -42.06 -31.45
CA MET A 1 -16.41 -40.81 -30.97
C MET A 1 -15.31 -40.04 -30.26
N GLY A 2 -14.97 -38.84 -30.74
CA GLY A 2 -14.04 -37.95 -30.04
C GLY A 2 -14.83 -37.05 -29.11
N GLU A 3 -14.46 -37.02 -27.84
CA GLU A 3 -15.03 -36.06 -26.90
C GLU A 3 -14.44 -34.68 -27.22
N SER A 4 -15.32 -33.72 -27.55
CA SER A 4 -14.93 -32.32 -27.72
C SER A 4 -14.87 -31.67 -26.33
N TYR A 5 -13.68 -31.35 -25.86
CA TYR A 5 -13.51 -30.59 -24.62
C TYR A 5 -13.42 -29.10 -24.94
N PHE A 6 -14.29 -28.31 -24.31
CA PHE A 6 -14.14 -26.86 -24.31
C PHE A 6 -13.16 -26.49 -23.20
N ILE A 7 -11.96 -26.02 -23.58
CA ILE A 7 -10.96 -25.56 -22.64
C ILE A 7 -11.15 -24.05 -22.46
N ASP A 8 -11.76 -23.66 -21.34
CA ASP A 8 -12.05 -22.26 -21.01
C ASP A 8 -10.77 -21.46 -20.63
N GLN A 9 -9.77 -22.17 -20.09
CA GLN A 9 -8.51 -21.62 -19.58
C GLN A 9 -7.31 -22.34 -20.21
N TYR A 10 -7.03 -22.11 -21.50
CA TYR A 10 -6.01 -22.87 -22.22
C TYR A 10 -4.59 -22.52 -21.80
N ASN A 11 -4.26 -21.23 -21.83
CA ASN A 11 -3.04 -20.65 -21.27
C ASN A 11 -3.28 -19.16 -20.99
N GLN A 12 -2.27 -18.44 -20.48
CA GLN A 12 -2.41 -17.03 -20.13
C GLN A 12 -2.82 -16.14 -21.31
N GLU A 13 -2.44 -16.46 -22.55
CA GLU A 13 -2.76 -15.66 -23.74
C GLU A 13 -4.15 -15.98 -24.31
N TYR A 14 -4.56 -17.25 -24.25
CA TYR A 14 -5.82 -17.76 -24.80
C TYR A 14 -6.76 -18.21 -23.67
N SER A 15 -6.85 -17.38 -22.65
CA SER A 15 -7.76 -17.50 -21.51
C SER A 15 -8.79 -16.39 -21.58
N ARG A 16 -10.04 -16.68 -21.17
CA ARG A 16 -11.06 -15.64 -20.93
C ARG A 16 -10.99 -15.09 -19.50
N ASP A 17 -10.12 -15.70 -18.71
CA ASP A 17 -9.75 -15.41 -17.35
C ASP A 17 -9.18 -13.99 -17.19
N ILE A 18 -9.65 -13.16 -16.25
CA ILE A 18 -8.97 -11.91 -15.86
C ILE A 18 -8.67 -11.87 -14.36
N GLU A 19 -9.08 -12.91 -13.65
CA GLU A 19 -8.95 -13.04 -12.22
C GLU A 19 -7.46 -13.15 -11.85
N PRO A 20 -7.08 -12.50 -10.76
CA PRO A 20 -5.70 -12.47 -10.32
C PRO A 20 -5.17 -13.83 -9.85
N MET A 21 -3.93 -14.14 -10.22
CA MET A 21 -3.31 -15.46 -10.02
C MET A 21 -1.89 -15.36 -9.46
N LYS A 22 -1.65 -16.03 -8.32
CA LYS A 22 -0.30 -16.26 -7.78
C LYS A 22 0.51 -17.17 -8.71
N GLY A 23 1.75 -16.78 -9.03
CA GLY A 23 2.67 -17.58 -9.84
C GLY A 23 2.26 -17.72 -11.32
N GLY A 24 1.31 -16.90 -11.77
CA GLY A 24 0.83 -16.83 -13.14
C GLY A 24 0.97 -15.43 -13.72
N HIS A 25 -0.12 -14.88 -14.27
CA HIS A 25 -0.16 -13.52 -14.83
C HIS A 25 -0.35 -12.42 -13.76
N GLY A 26 -0.24 -12.75 -12.47
CA GLY A 26 -0.50 -11.82 -11.38
C GLY A 26 -1.90 -11.23 -11.54
N ASP A 27 -2.00 -9.91 -11.53
CA ASP A 27 -3.24 -9.16 -11.82
C ASP A 27 -3.15 -8.30 -13.08
N ASN A 28 -2.21 -8.63 -13.99
CA ASN A 28 -1.95 -7.82 -15.19
C ASN A 28 -3.19 -7.56 -16.04
N TYR A 29 -4.01 -8.58 -16.29
CA TYR A 29 -5.22 -8.42 -17.10
C TYR A 29 -6.31 -7.60 -16.40
N TYR A 30 -6.45 -7.75 -15.08
CA TYR A 30 -7.34 -6.91 -14.28
C TYR A 30 -6.91 -5.43 -14.33
N TYR A 31 -5.60 -5.16 -14.22
CA TYR A 31 -5.05 -3.81 -14.32
C TYR A 31 -5.25 -3.19 -15.72
N GLN A 32 -5.05 -3.97 -16.77
CA GLN A 32 -5.31 -3.51 -18.14
C GLN A 32 -6.79 -3.14 -18.33
N LEU A 33 -7.71 -3.95 -17.79
CA LEU A 33 -9.14 -3.66 -17.79
C LEU A 33 -9.43 -2.37 -17.01
N MET A 34 -8.91 -2.23 -15.78
CA MET A 34 -9.08 -1.01 -14.98
C MET A 34 -8.60 0.23 -15.75
N ALA A 35 -7.41 0.16 -16.36
CA ALA A 35 -6.85 1.26 -17.14
C ALA A 35 -7.72 1.61 -18.36
N ALA A 36 -8.24 0.61 -19.08
CA ALA A 36 -9.16 0.83 -20.20
C ALA A 36 -10.48 1.45 -19.75
N VAL A 37 -11.06 0.98 -18.64
CA VAL A 37 -12.28 1.54 -18.04
C VAL A 37 -12.06 2.99 -17.64
N ARG A 38 -10.94 3.32 -16.98
CA ARG A 38 -10.60 4.71 -16.61
C ARG A 38 -10.45 5.62 -17.84
N ARG A 39 -9.80 5.16 -18.92
CA ARG A 39 -9.70 5.93 -20.18
C ARG A 39 -11.05 6.13 -20.87
N TYR A 40 -11.93 5.13 -20.81
CA TYR A 40 -13.23 5.18 -21.49
C TYR A 40 -14.28 5.95 -20.69
N LYS A 41 -14.40 5.70 -19.39
CA LYS A 41 -15.42 6.31 -18.51
C LYS A 41 -14.94 7.59 -17.82
N GLY A 42 -13.63 7.83 -17.79
CA GLY A 42 -13.02 8.87 -16.96
C GLY A 42 -12.83 8.44 -15.50
N VAL A 43 -12.20 9.32 -14.74
CA VAL A 43 -12.05 9.26 -13.27
C VAL A 43 -12.31 10.65 -12.71
N ALA A 44 -12.63 10.73 -11.41
CA ALA A 44 -12.68 12.01 -10.74
C ALA A 44 -11.30 12.68 -10.76
N GLU A 45 -11.27 14.01 -10.83
CA GLU A 45 -10.03 14.76 -10.68
C GLU A 45 -9.48 14.60 -9.25
N PRO A 46 -8.14 14.57 -9.09
CA PRO A 46 -7.52 14.56 -7.77
C PRO A 46 -7.95 15.78 -6.94
N VAL A 47 -8.12 15.58 -5.63
CA VAL A 47 -8.36 16.67 -4.68
C VAL A 47 -7.01 17.32 -4.36
N ALA A 48 -6.95 18.65 -4.39
CA ALA A 48 -5.73 19.38 -4.06
C ALA A 48 -5.28 19.12 -2.61
N ALA A 49 -3.97 19.11 -2.35
CA ALA A 49 -3.39 18.85 -1.02
C ALA A 49 -3.79 19.86 0.08
N GLY A 50 -4.33 21.02 -0.30
CA GLY A 50 -4.64 22.11 0.63
C GLY A 50 -3.38 22.86 1.11
N PRO A 51 -3.52 23.74 2.12
CA PRO A 51 -2.40 24.52 2.65
C PRO A 51 -1.37 23.65 3.40
N GLU A 52 -0.19 24.22 3.66
CA GLU A 52 0.79 23.62 4.58
C GLU A 52 0.19 23.40 5.97
N GLN A 53 0.45 22.23 6.54
CA GLN A 53 0.04 21.90 7.89
C GLN A 53 1.11 21.06 8.58
N THR A 54 1.75 21.65 9.59
CA THR A 54 2.66 20.94 10.50
C THR A 54 1.86 20.08 11.47
N ILE A 55 2.26 18.82 11.61
CA ILE A 55 1.68 17.87 12.57
C ILE A 55 2.64 17.67 13.75
N ASP A 56 2.17 17.90 14.98
CA ASP A 56 2.92 17.57 16.18
C ASP A 56 2.66 16.12 16.59
N LEU A 57 3.69 15.27 16.52
CA LEU A 57 3.61 13.85 16.87
C LEU A 57 3.41 13.62 18.38
N ASN A 58 3.69 14.62 19.22
CA ASN A 58 3.38 14.56 20.65
C ASN A 58 1.92 14.93 20.96
N GLY A 59 1.26 15.61 20.02
CA GLY A 59 -0.16 15.95 20.07
C GLY A 59 -1.08 14.75 19.78
N GLY A 60 -2.39 15.01 19.85
CA GLY A 60 -3.42 14.04 19.50
C GLY A 60 -3.75 14.01 18.01
N PHE A 61 -4.52 13.02 17.58
CA PHE A 61 -4.89 12.81 16.17
C PHE A 61 -5.95 13.80 15.64
N ASP A 62 -6.59 14.58 16.51
CA ASP A 62 -7.58 15.61 16.11
C ASP A 62 -7.04 16.64 15.11
N GLN A 63 -5.72 16.83 15.06
CA GLN A 63 -5.03 17.70 14.10
C GLN A 63 -5.34 17.33 12.64
N TRP A 64 -5.53 16.03 12.37
CA TRP A 64 -5.79 15.48 11.04
C TRP A 64 -7.17 15.80 10.48
N LYS A 65 -8.10 16.30 11.32
CA LYS A 65 -9.42 16.79 10.87
C LYS A 65 -9.33 18.04 9.99
N GLN A 66 -8.22 18.77 10.05
CA GLN A 66 -7.98 19.96 9.24
C GLN A 66 -7.36 19.63 7.87
N VAL A 67 -6.86 18.41 7.67
CA VAL A 67 -6.34 17.95 6.38
C VAL A 67 -7.51 17.61 5.48
N GLU A 68 -7.66 18.37 4.39
CA GLU A 68 -8.84 18.31 3.51
C GLU A 68 -8.91 17.02 2.69
N SER A 69 -7.77 16.55 2.20
CA SER A 69 -7.70 15.34 1.38
C SER A 69 -7.69 14.07 2.23
N SER A 70 -8.53 13.11 1.86
CA SER A 70 -8.58 11.75 2.42
C SER A 70 -8.48 10.73 1.30
N TYR A 71 -7.73 9.68 1.58
CA TYR A 71 -7.55 8.53 0.71
C TYR A 71 -8.21 7.33 1.39
N PHE A 72 -9.27 6.81 0.79
CA PHE A 72 -10.08 5.76 1.41
C PHE A 72 -9.82 4.41 0.76
N ASP A 73 -9.90 3.38 1.57
CA ASP A 73 -9.85 1.99 1.14
C ASP A 73 -11.10 1.22 1.59
N HIS A 74 -11.26 -0.01 1.13
CA HIS A 74 -12.48 -0.78 1.32
C HIS A 74 -12.51 -1.51 2.66
N VAL A 75 -13.44 -1.12 3.54
CA VAL A 75 -13.68 -1.84 4.80
C VAL A 75 -13.96 -3.34 4.55
N GLY A 76 -13.27 -4.20 5.29
CA GLY A 76 -13.48 -5.64 5.34
C GLY A 76 -12.60 -6.47 4.40
N ASP A 77 -11.59 -5.88 3.77
CA ASP A 77 -10.64 -6.55 2.88
C ASP A 77 -9.54 -7.36 3.59
N THR A 78 -9.50 -7.33 4.92
CA THR A 78 -8.71 -8.25 5.76
C THR A 78 -9.33 -9.63 5.98
N TYR A 79 -10.47 -9.94 5.35
CA TYR A 79 -11.20 -11.17 5.60
C TYR A 79 -10.36 -12.43 5.36
N HIS A 80 -10.35 -13.34 6.35
CA HIS A 80 -9.59 -14.57 6.27
C HIS A 80 -10.15 -15.51 5.21
N ARG A 81 -9.26 -16.15 4.45
CA ARG A 81 -9.64 -17.19 3.50
C ARG A 81 -9.64 -18.54 4.19
N ASP A 82 -10.74 -19.27 4.08
CA ASP A 82 -10.84 -20.67 4.45
C ASP A 82 -11.84 -21.33 3.50
N SER A 83 -11.34 -21.73 2.32
CA SER A 83 -12.17 -22.25 1.24
C SER A 83 -11.63 -23.58 0.73
N PRO A 84 -12.48 -24.57 0.42
CA PRO A 84 -12.02 -25.79 -0.23
C PRO A 84 -11.42 -25.45 -1.60
N GLY A 85 -10.22 -25.93 -1.89
CA GLY A 85 -9.71 -25.91 -3.25
C GLY A 85 -10.29 -27.04 -4.09
N ASN A 86 -10.05 -26.97 -5.39
CA ASN A 86 -10.54 -27.96 -6.33
C ASN A 86 -9.52 -29.10 -6.53
N PHE A 87 -10.01 -30.32 -6.73
CA PHE A 87 -9.20 -31.53 -6.95
C PHE A 87 -8.05 -31.69 -5.93
N ALA A 88 -6.80 -31.75 -6.40
CA ALA A 88 -5.61 -31.99 -5.60
C ALA A 88 -4.99 -30.72 -5.00
N ALA A 89 -5.57 -29.54 -5.19
CA ALA A 89 -5.01 -28.27 -4.72
C ALA A 89 -5.02 -28.13 -3.18
N GLY A 90 -5.85 -28.91 -2.48
CA GLY A 90 -6.07 -28.75 -1.04
C GLY A 90 -6.87 -27.47 -0.71
N PRO A 91 -7.17 -27.20 0.57
CA PRO A 91 -7.87 -25.98 0.96
C PRO A 91 -6.99 -24.74 0.78
N TYR A 92 -7.60 -23.63 0.33
CA TYR A 92 -6.99 -22.32 0.34
C TYR A 92 -7.26 -21.66 1.69
N VAL A 93 -6.21 -21.56 2.51
CA VAL A 93 -6.29 -20.94 3.84
C VAL A 93 -5.34 -19.76 3.91
N ASN A 94 -5.86 -18.60 4.30
CA ASN A 94 -5.05 -17.42 4.61
C ASN A 94 -5.66 -16.68 5.83
N ARG A 95 -4.82 -16.42 6.84
CA ARG A 95 -5.20 -15.77 8.11
C ARG A 95 -4.34 -14.56 8.43
N THR A 96 -3.64 -14.00 7.45
CA THR A 96 -2.68 -12.89 7.66
C THR A 96 -3.35 -11.53 7.81
N GLY A 97 -4.60 -11.36 7.35
CA GLY A 97 -5.34 -10.10 7.49
C GLY A 97 -5.60 -9.75 8.95
N ARG A 98 -5.26 -8.51 9.36
CA ARG A 98 -5.38 -8.06 10.75
C ARG A 98 -5.70 -6.57 10.91
N ASN A 99 -4.97 -5.68 10.23
CA ASN A 99 -5.14 -4.23 10.34
C ASN A 99 -5.87 -3.75 9.08
N ASP A 100 -7.19 -3.65 9.13
CA ASP A 100 -8.06 -3.22 8.02
C ASP A 100 -7.96 -1.70 7.87
N ILE A 101 -7.20 -1.24 6.90
CA ILE A 101 -6.92 0.17 6.63
C ILE A 101 -8.13 0.76 5.92
N VAL A 102 -8.65 1.87 6.44
CA VAL A 102 -9.88 2.47 5.89
C VAL A 102 -9.68 3.91 5.44
N GLU A 103 -8.67 4.59 5.97
CA GLU A 103 -8.38 5.97 5.62
C GLU A 103 -6.91 6.29 5.79
N SER A 104 -6.37 7.04 4.84
CA SER A 104 -5.06 7.67 4.91
C SER A 104 -5.16 9.16 4.61
N LYS A 105 -4.23 9.94 5.15
CA LYS A 105 -4.10 11.38 4.89
C LYS A 105 -2.63 11.75 4.79
N VAL A 106 -2.36 12.83 4.06
CA VAL A 106 -1.01 13.38 3.90
C VAL A 106 -1.05 14.86 4.25
N ALA A 107 -0.13 15.29 5.12
CA ALA A 107 0.13 16.69 5.43
C ALA A 107 1.61 16.99 5.20
N ARG A 108 1.97 18.27 5.14
CA ARG A 108 3.35 18.67 4.85
C ARG A 108 3.67 20.04 5.44
N ASP A 109 4.96 20.27 5.63
CA ASP A 109 5.54 21.59 5.84
C ASP A 109 6.90 21.69 5.10
N ASP A 110 7.71 22.68 5.48
CA ASP A 110 9.03 22.93 4.90
C ASP A 110 10.07 21.87 5.27
N ARG A 111 9.80 21.05 6.30
CA ARG A 111 10.75 20.08 6.87
C ARG A 111 10.32 18.64 6.74
N PHE A 112 9.03 18.35 6.73
CA PHE A 112 8.47 17.00 6.78
C PHE A 112 7.28 16.82 5.84
N VAL A 113 7.11 15.58 5.42
CA VAL A 113 5.85 15.03 4.93
C VAL A 113 5.33 14.10 6.01
N TYR A 114 4.11 14.34 6.44
CA TYR A 114 3.43 13.59 7.49
C TYR A 114 2.42 12.67 6.85
N PHE A 115 2.41 11.41 7.26
CA PHE A 115 1.41 10.44 6.85
C PHE A 115 0.57 10.04 8.04
N TYR A 116 -0.73 9.91 7.81
CA TYR A 116 -1.70 9.35 8.73
C TYR A 116 -2.36 8.14 8.09
N VAL A 117 -2.62 7.14 8.92
CA VAL A 117 -3.41 5.97 8.56
C VAL A 117 -4.32 5.60 9.71
N ARG A 118 -5.54 5.21 9.39
CA ARG A 118 -6.54 4.72 10.34
C ARG A 118 -7.09 3.38 9.88
N THR A 119 -7.27 2.50 10.85
CA THR A 119 -7.87 1.18 10.64
C THR A 119 -9.31 1.11 11.15
N ALA A 120 -10.09 0.13 10.68
CA ALA A 120 -11.46 -0.10 11.11
C ALA A 120 -11.53 -0.45 12.61
N GLU A 121 -10.61 -1.28 13.06
CA GLU A 121 -10.47 -1.75 14.44
C GLU A 121 -9.11 -1.30 15.04
N PRO A 122 -8.91 -1.38 16.38
CA PRO A 122 -7.64 -1.04 17.00
C PRO A 122 -6.46 -1.78 16.35
N LEU A 123 -5.36 -1.05 16.15
CA LEU A 123 -4.13 -1.58 15.57
C LEU A 123 -3.58 -2.73 16.42
N THR A 124 -3.10 -3.76 15.73
CA THR A 124 -2.30 -4.83 16.34
C THR A 124 -0.98 -4.29 16.91
N PRO A 125 -0.27 -5.02 17.79
CA PRO A 125 0.97 -4.55 18.41
C PRO A 125 2.05 -4.23 17.37
N TYR A 126 2.75 -3.09 17.52
CA TYR A 126 3.85 -2.71 16.62
C TYR A 126 4.99 -3.73 16.57
N THR A 127 5.11 -4.61 17.57
CA THR A 127 6.13 -5.67 17.59
C THR A 127 5.87 -6.78 16.57
N ASP A 128 4.69 -6.80 15.97
CA ASP A 128 4.36 -7.74 14.93
C ASP A 128 5.25 -7.55 13.67
N PRO A 129 5.59 -8.63 12.95
CA PRO A 129 6.40 -8.51 11.75
C PRO A 129 5.65 -7.78 10.64
N LEU A 130 6.39 -7.00 9.84
CA LEU A 130 5.93 -6.31 8.63
C LEU A 130 4.61 -5.55 8.89
N TRP A 131 4.62 -4.80 9.99
CA TRP A 131 3.48 -4.08 10.53
C TRP A 131 3.40 -2.66 9.97
N MET A 132 2.25 -2.31 9.38
CA MET A 132 1.94 -0.97 8.87
C MET A 132 3.09 -0.32 8.08
N LEU A 133 3.53 -0.99 7.01
CA LEU A 133 4.55 -0.50 6.09
C LEU A 133 3.97 0.56 5.17
N LEU A 134 4.79 1.53 4.80
CA LEU A 134 4.45 2.54 3.81
C LEU A 134 5.51 2.57 2.72
N PHE A 135 5.08 2.28 1.50
CA PHE A 135 5.88 2.35 0.28
C PHE A 135 5.57 3.65 -0.44
N ILE A 136 6.60 4.33 -0.95
CA ILE A 136 6.46 5.64 -1.61
C ILE A 136 7.31 5.64 -2.87
N ASP A 137 6.66 5.90 -4.01
CA ASP A 137 7.30 6.29 -5.26
C ASP A 137 7.45 7.81 -5.22
N ALA A 138 8.66 8.26 -4.90
CA ALA A 138 8.91 9.64 -4.51
C ALA A 138 9.27 10.54 -5.70
N ASP A 139 9.65 9.94 -6.84
CA ASP A 139 9.98 10.65 -8.08
C ASP A 139 8.94 10.49 -9.19
N GLY A 140 7.95 9.61 -9.01
CA GLY A 140 6.89 9.31 -9.98
C GLY A 140 7.38 8.52 -11.19
N ASP A 141 8.56 7.89 -11.10
CA ASP A 141 9.19 7.11 -12.16
C ASP A 141 9.21 5.63 -11.79
N HIS A 142 8.21 4.88 -12.27
CA HIS A 142 8.16 3.42 -12.10
C HIS A 142 9.38 2.62 -12.61
N SER A 143 10.32 3.24 -13.33
CA SER A 143 11.58 2.60 -13.74
C SER A 143 12.68 2.66 -12.67
N THR A 144 12.50 3.45 -11.62
CA THR A 144 13.35 3.51 -10.43
C THR A 144 12.70 2.73 -9.27
N GLY A 145 13.38 2.67 -8.12
CA GLY A 145 12.85 1.99 -6.94
C GLY A 145 12.67 0.46 -7.06
N TRP A 146 12.14 -0.12 -5.99
CA TRP A 146 11.64 -1.49 -6.00
C TRP A 146 10.17 -1.47 -6.44
N GLU A 147 9.86 -2.02 -7.61
CA GLU A 147 8.51 -1.95 -8.21
C GLU A 147 7.98 -0.51 -8.39
N GLY A 148 8.88 0.46 -8.54
CA GLY A 148 8.57 1.90 -8.57
C GLY A 148 8.73 2.61 -7.23
N TYR A 149 8.85 1.90 -6.11
CA TYR A 149 8.93 2.53 -4.79
C TYR A 149 10.37 2.87 -4.41
N ASP A 150 10.63 4.17 -4.23
CA ASP A 150 11.92 4.71 -3.78
C ASP A 150 12.11 4.62 -2.28
N LEU A 151 11.03 4.69 -1.50
CA LEU A 151 11.11 4.73 -0.04
C LEU A 151 10.28 3.61 0.58
N LEU A 152 10.87 2.99 1.61
CA LEU A 152 10.19 2.07 2.52
C LEU A 152 10.22 2.64 3.92
N VAL A 153 9.05 2.91 4.45
CA VAL A 153 8.82 3.47 5.78
C VAL A 153 8.26 2.37 6.69
N ASN A 154 8.66 2.42 7.96
CA ASN A 154 8.19 1.60 9.06
C ASN A 154 8.66 0.12 9.10
N GLU A 155 9.60 -0.28 8.24
CA GLU A 155 10.09 -1.68 8.24
C GLU A 155 10.97 -2.02 9.46
N SER A 156 11.90 -1.13 9.85
CA SER A 156 12.82 -1.34 10.96
C SER A 156 12.37 -0.54 12.19
N LEU A 157 11.36 -1.04 12.90
CA LEU A 157 10.89 -0.48 14.18
C LEU A 157 11.98 -0.54 15.25
N ARG A 158 12.18 0.56 15.99
CA ARG A 158 13.20 0.65 17.05
C ARG A 158 12.60 0.59 18.44
N ASP A 159 11.50 1.32 18.64
CA ASP A 159 10.71 1.36 19.86
C ASP A 159 9.30 1.88 19.52
N ASP A 160 8.48 2.16 20.52
CA ASP A 160 7.10 2.61 20.39
C ASP A 160 6.93 4.06 19.87
N ARG A 161 8.04 4.77 19.61
CA ARG A 161 8.04 6.15 19.10
C ARG A 161 8.98 6.40 17.93
N ARG A 162 9.89 5.48 17.64
CA ARG A 162 10.90 5.61 16.59
C ARG A 162 10.89 4.42 15.66
N THR A 163 10.89 4.74 14.39
CA THR A 163 10.92 3.77 13.30
C THR A 163 11.95 4.18 12.25
N SER A 164 11.85 3.66 11.03
CA SER A 164 12.78 3.93 9.95
C SER A 164 12.11 4.40 8.66
N VAL A 165 12.87 5.19 7.90
CA VAL A 165 12.75 5.28 6.44
C VAL A 165 14.02 4.72 5.80
N ARG A 166 13.86 3.95 4.74
CA ARG A 166 14.93 3.42 3.88
C ARG A 166 14.69 3.95 2.47
N ALA A 167 15.76 4.38 1.81
CA ALA A 167 15.73 4.64 0.37
C ALA A 167 16.19 3.40 -0.39
N TYR A 168 15.54 3.09 -1.50
CA TYR A 168 15.96 2.03 -2.40
C TYR A 168 17.25 2.46 -3.10
N GLY A 169 18.24 1.57 -3.08
CA GLY A 169 19.48 1.74 -3.82
C GLY A 169 19.37 1.13 -5.21
N ARG A 170 20.49 0.60 -5.71
CA ARG A 170 20.53 -0.04 -7.04
C ARG A 170 19.83 -1.40 -7.07
N ASP A 171 19.98 -2.19 -6.01
CA ASP A 171 19.55 -3.59 -5.98
C ASP A 171 18.94 -4.00 -4.61
N ASP A 172 18.88 -3.09 -3.62
CA ASP A 172 18.40 -3.37 -2.25
C ASP A 172 18.00 -2.08 -1.51
N TRP A 173 17.21 -2.25 -0.45
CA TRP A 173 16.88 -1.21 0.51
C TRP A 173 18.14 -0.77 1.29
N GLY A 174 18.47 0.51 1.16
CA GLY A 174 19.62 1.11 1.83
C GLY A 174 19.50 1.16 3.36
N LYS A 175 20.54 1.70 4.01
CA LYS A 175 20.60 1.79 5.48
C LYS A 175 19.42 2.61 6.03
N PRO A 176 18.75 2.14 7.11
CA PRO A 176 17.62 2.85 7.69
C PRO A 176 18.04 4.15 8.37
N ALA A 177 17.35 5.24 8.04
CA ALA A 177 17.38 6.48 8.80
C ALA A 177 16.26 6.48 9.83
N THR A 178 16.54 6.91 11.05
CA THR A 178 15.52 6.98 12.12
C THR A 178 14.58 8.14 11.90
N ILE A 179 13.30 7.87 12.07
CA ILE A 179 12.23 8.86 12.06
C ILE A 179 11.27 8.60 13.21
N ASP A 180 10.47 9.61 13.53
CA ASP A 180 9.49 9.52 14.61
C ASP A 180 8.13 9.10 14.07
N TYR A 181 7.42 8.30 14.85
CA TYR A 181 6.04 7.93 14.59
C TYR A 181 5.28 7.85 15.92
N ARG A 182 3.95 7.79 15.83
CA ARG A 182 3.07 7.54 16.96
C ARG A 182 1.88 6.73 16.49
N TYR A 183 1.42 5.81 17.33
CA TYR A 183 0.14 5.13 17.13
C TYR A 183 -0.65 5.09 18.45
N GLU A 184 -1.97 5.15 18.36
CA GLU A 184 -2.88 5.04 19.50
C GLU A 184 -4.24 4.51 19.01
N GLY A 185 -4.78 3.48 19.67
CA GLY A 185 -6.03 2.87 19.23
C GLY A 185 -5.91 2.33 17.79
N ASN A 186 -6.71 2.87 16.89
CA ASN A 186 -6.74 2.51 15.46
C ASN A 186 -6.08 3.55 14.55
N GLU A 187 -5.30 4.50 15.11
CA GLU A 187 -4.69 5.59 14.35
C GLU A 187 -3.17 5.54 14.47
N MET A 188 -2.47 5.85 13.37
CA MET A 188 -1.03 5.98 13.31
C MET A 188 -0.64 7.19 12.48
N MET A 189 0.42 7.89 12.91
CA MET A 189 1.05 8.98 12.16
C MET A 189 2.57 8.86 12.17
N VAL A 190 3.21 9.27 11.08
CA VAL A 190 4.66 9.20 10.89
C VAL A 190 5.18 10.47 10.21
N ALA A 191 6.33 10.97 10.63
CA ALA A 191 7.00 12.14 10.04
C ALA A 191 8.20 11.72 9.21
N VAL A 192 8.10 11.85 7.89
CA VAL A 192 9.19 11.56 6.96
C VAL A 192 9.87 12.88 6.57
N PRO A 193 11.20 13.02 6.75
CA PRO A 193 11.90 14.25 6.38
C PRO A 193 11.71 14.59 4.89
N ARG A 194 11.32 15.83 4.58
CA ARG A 194 11.03 16.31 3.21
C ARG A 194 12.17 16.07 2.22
N LYS A 195 13.42 16.06 2.71
CA LYS A 195 14.62 15.76 1.91
C LYS A 195 14.60 14.40 1.19
N PHE A 196 13.74 13.46 1.59
CA PHE A 196 13.58 12.18 0.91
C PHE A 196 12.74 12.27 -0.36
N PHE A 197 11.98 13.35 -0.55
CA PHE A 197 11.07 13.57 -1.69
C PHE A 197 11.68 14.48 -2.77
N GLY A 198 13.02 14.59 -2.79
CA GLY A 198 13.70 15.49 -3.72
C GLY A 198 13.48 16.98 -3.42
N SER A 199 13.64 17.80 -4.46
CA SER A 199 13.53 19.26 -4.38
C SER A 199 12.37 19.78 -5.22
N GLY A 200 11.63 20.74 -4.68
CA GLY A 200 10.54 21.41 -5.39
C GLY A 200 9.19 21.09 -4.77
N LYS A 201 8.15 21.17 -5.61
CA LYS A 201 6.80 20.77 -5.25
C LYS A 201 6.74 19.25 -5.06
N LEU A 202 6.00 18.81 -4.06
CA LEU A 202 5.75 17.38 -3.84
C LEU A 202 4.76 16.87 -4.89
N SER A 203 5.14 15.80 -5.56
CA SER A 203 4.25 14.96 -6.36
C SER A 203 4.78 13.54 -6.23
N PHE A 204 4.01 12.64 -5.63
CA PHE A 204 4.46 11.28 -5.34
C PHE A 204 3.27 10.33 -5.21
N ASP A 205 3.55 9.06 -5.39
CA ASP A 205 2.61 7.97 -5.19
C ASP A 205 2.96 7.21 -3.90
N PHE A 206 1.94 6.71 -3.20
CA PHE A 206 2.16 5.95 -1.96
C PHE A 206 1.16 4.82 -1.77
N HIS A 207 1.60 3.83 -0.99
CA HIS A 207 0.89 2.58 -0.76
C HIS A 207 1.17 2.06 0.66
N TRP A 208 0.11 1.78 1.42
CA TRP A 208 0.24 1.13 2.71
C TRP A 208 0.07 -0.37 2.57
N ALA A 209 0.91 -1.13 3.27
CA ALA A 209 0.80 -2.57 3.37
C ALA A 209 0.96 -3.00 4.83
N ASP A 210 0.07 -3.85 5.33
CA ASP A 210 0.23 -4.53 6.61
C ASP A 210 0.27 -6.03 6.40
N GLY A 211 1.06 -6.76 7.20
CA GLY A 211 0.92 -8.21 7.31
C GLY A 211 1.28 -8.98 6.04
N ILE A 212 2.03 -8.37 5.12
CA ILE A 212 2.75 -9.12 4.08
C ILE A 212 3.69 -10.13 4.75
N GLN A 213 3.98 -11.24 4.10
CA GLN A 213 4.77 -12.34 4.64
C GLN A 213 6.23 -12.28 4.19
N LYS A 214 6.52 -11.47 3.17
CA LYS A 214 7.87 -11.35 2.59
C LYS A 214 8.08 -9.98 1.94
N LEU A 215 9.18 -9.31 2.28
CA LEU A 215 9.61 -8.12 1.55
C LEU A 215 10.23 -8.49 0.21
N GLY A 216 10.08 -7.60 -0.78
CA GLY A 216 10.70 -7.77 -2.09
C GLY A 216 9.92 -8.68 -3.04
N ASP A 217 8.66 -8.99 -2.73
CA ASP A 217 7.78 -9.84 -3.53
C ASP A 217 6.43 -9.16 -3.76
N ILE A 218 6.18 -8.69 -4.99
CA ILE A 218 4.98 -7.89 -5.29
C ILE A 218 3.68 -8.72 -5.22
N ASP A 219 3.76 -10.05 -5.31
CA ASP A 219 2.60 -10.94 -5.11
C ASP A 219 2.07 -10.86 -3.67
N GLU A 220 2.85 -10.33 -2.73
CA GLU A 220 2.40 -10.14 -1.35
C GLU A 220 1.31 -9.07 -1.25
N PHE A 221 1.33 -8.07 -2.14
CA PHE A 221 0.27 -7.06 -2.25
C PHE A 221 -1.04 -7.65 -2.81
N LEU A 222 -1.02 -8.88 -3.28
CA LEU A 222 -2.23 -9.59 -3.70
C LEU A 222 -2.78 -10.51 -2.62
N LEU A 223 -1.89 -11.12 -1.84
CA LEU A 223 -2.21 -12.35 -1.12
C LEU A 223 -2.40 -12.15 0.36
N ASN A 224 -1.59 -11.27 0.96
CA ASN A 224 -1.37 -11.28 2.40
C ASN A 224 -1.67 -9.93 3.03
N GLY A 225 -2.09 -10.04 4.28
CA GLY A 225 -2.46 -8.95 5.15
C GLY A 225 -3.48 -8.00 4.54
N ASP A 226 -3.16 -6.72 4.52
CA ASP A 226 -3.98 -5.66 3.94
C ASP A 226 -3.16 -4.68 3.10
N GLN A 227 -3.81 -4.05 2.11
CA GLN A 227 -3.16 -3.18 1.12
C GLN A 227 -4.05 -1.99 0.81
N ALA A 228 -3.60 -0.78 1.13
CA ALA A 228 -4.34 0.45 0.89
C ALA A 228 -3.56 1.40 -0.03
N PRO A 229 -4.00 1.60 -1.29
CA PRO A 229 -5.20 1.02 -1.89
C PRO A 229 -4.99 -0.41 -2.40
N SER A 230 -6.05 -1.20 -2.55
CA SER A 230 -5.92 -2.63 -2.89
C SER A 230 -4.93 -2.93 -4.04
N ARG A 231 -4.07 -3.94 -3.81
CA ARG A 231 -3.12 -4.53 -4.78
C ARG A 231 -1.95 -3.61 -5.13
N ARG A 232 -1.64 -3.42 -6.42
CA ARG A 232 -0.55 -2.57 -6.92
C ARG A 232 -1.03 -1.16 -7.26
N ALA A 233 -2.20 -0.76 -6.76
CA ALA A 233 -2.71 0.59 -6.99
C ALA A 233 -1.97 1.53 -6.03
N ASN A 234 -1.89 2.80 -6.40
CA ASN A 234 -1.30 3.83 -5.56
C ASN A 234 -2.29 4.97 -5.32
N TYR A 235 -2.15 5.58 -4.16
CA TYR A 235 -2.68 6.91 -3.92
C TYR A 235 -1.70 7.95 -4.46
N HIS A 236 -2.23 9.00 -5.07
CA HIS A 236 -1.44 10.10 -5.60
C HIS A 236 -1.58 11.35 -4.73
N PHE A 237 -0.46 11.99 -4.39
CA PHE A 237 -0.41 13.27 -3.69
C PHE A 237 0.32 14.30 -4.56
N GLU A 238 -0.23 15.53 -4.64
CA GLU A 238 0.37 16.65 -5.38
C GLU A 238 0.11 18.00 -4.70
N GLU A 239 1.15 18.86 -4.61
CA GLU A 239 1.13 20.26 -4.10
C GLU A 239 0.64 21.33 -5.09
#